data_AF-A0AA41W624-F1
#
_entry.id   AF-A0AA41W624-F1
#
_cell.length_a   1.000
_cell.length_b   1.000
_cell.length_c   1.000
_cell.angle_alpha   90.00
_cell.angle_beta   90.00
_cell.angle_gamma   90.00
#
_symmetry.space_group_name_H-M   'P 1'
#
loop_
_entity.id
_entity.type
_entity.pdbx_description
1 polymer ?
#
loop_
_entity_poly.entity_id
_entity_poly.type
_entity_poly.pdbx_seq_one_letter_code
_entity_poly.pdbx_strand_id
1 'polypeptide(L)'
;MKKGLIIFAWISILGSVGDAFIALYGGFLVAFVPSVELNISVEQLIKNHIYPLYWVKQVAIYVLPSTVVVWLFELPALVYFPVRVVSSIFIGWWVLRIANKIPVT
;
A
#
# COMPACT_ATOMS: atom_id res chain seq x y z
N MET A 1 5.34 -25.10 -6.55
CA MET A 1 5.16 -23.80 -7.25
C MET A 1 3.75 -23.21 -7.07
N LYS A 2 2.67 -23.95 -7.36
CA LYS A 2 1.28 -23.49 -7.18
C LYS A 2 0.95 -22.90 -5.80
N LYS A 3 1.32 -23.60 -4.72
CA LYS A 3 1.09 -23.16 -3.33
C LYS A 3 1.74 -21.79 -3.04
N GLY A 4 2.97 -21.57 -3.52
CA GLY A 4 3.68 -20.30 -3.33
C GLY A 4 3.01 -19.12 -4.03
N LEU A 5 2.51 -19.31 -5.25
CA LEU A 5 1.78 -18.28 -5.99
C LEU A 5 0.45 -17.92 -5.31
N ILE A 6 -0.26 -18.92 -4.76
CA ILE A 6 -1.50 -18.68 -4.01
C ILE A 6 -1.21 -17.86 -2.75
N ILE A 7 -0.16 -18.20 -2.00
CA ILE A 7 0.26 -17.43 -0.82
C ILE A 7 0.60 -15.99 -1.21
N PHE A 8 1.40 -15.81 -2.26
CA PHE A 8 1.78 -14.47 -2.75
C PHE A 8 0.56 -13.63 -3.14
N ALA A 9 -0.39 -14.23 -3.85
CA ALA A 9 -1.63 -13.54 -4.23
C ALA A 9 -2.44 -13.10 -3.02
N TRP A 10 -2.58 -13.97 -2.01
CA TRP A 10 -3.29 -13.63 -0.78
C TRP A 10 -2.57 -12.55 0.04
N ILE A 11 -1.24 -12.57 0.11
CA ILE A 11 -0.47 -11.49 0.75
C ILE A 11 -0.73 -10.15 0.06
N SER A 12 -0.78 -10.12 -1.28
CA SER A 12 -1.06 -8.91 -2.04
C SER A 12 -2.50 -8.39 -1.78
N ILE A 13 -3.49 -9.28 -1.78
CA ILE A 13 -4.89 -8.92 -1.50
C ILE A 13 -5.04 -8.43 -0.06
N LEU A 14 -4.46 -9.12 0.93
CA LEU A 14 -4.51 -8.70 2.33
C LEU A 14 -3.79 -7.37 2.56
N GLY A 15 -2.65 -7.15 1.89
CA GLY A 15 -1.95 -5.87 1.90
C GLY A 15 -2.84 -4.72 1.39
N SER A 16 -3.62 -4.97 0.34
CA SER A 16 -4.56 -3.98 -0.20
C SER A 16 -5.64 -3.57 0.79
N VAL A 17 -6.05 -4.46 1.71
CA VAL A 17 -7.01 -4.12 2.76
C VAL A 17 -6.39 -3.11 3.74
N GLY A 18 -5.11 -3.31 4.11
CA GLY A 18 -4.38 -2.35 4.92
C GLY A 18 -4.27 -0.98 4.25
N ASP A 19 -3.91 -0.96 2.97
CA ASP A 19 -3.84 0.29 2.19
C ASP A 19 -5.22 0.99 2.09
N ALA A 20 -6.31 0.22 1.99
CA ALA A 20 -7.66 0.76 1.97
C ALA A 20 -8.05 1.41 3.31
N PHE A 21 -7.68 0.79 4.44
CA PHE A 21 -7.89 1.39 5.75
C PHE A 21 -7.10 2.70 5.90
N ILE A 22 -5.87 2.76 5.40
CA ILE A 22 -5.07 3.99 5.43
C ILE A 22 -5.71 5.08 4.56
N ALA A 23 -6.20 4.73 3.36
CA ALA A 23 -6.90 5.67 2.48
C ALA A 23 -8.18 6.23 3.14
N LEU A 24 -8.99 5.36 3.74
CA LEU A 24 -10.21 5.76 4.46
C LEU A 24 -9.88 6.66 5.65
N TYR A 25 -8.86 6.31 6.42
CA TYR A 25 -8.41 7.11 7.57
C TYR A 25 -7.87 8.47 7.13
N GLY A 26 -7.08 8.54 6.06
CA GLY A 26 -6.63 9.80 5.46
C GLY A 26 -7.81 10.66 5.00
N GLY A 27 -8.82 10.07 4.35
CA GLY A 27 -10.03 10.77 3.94
C GLY A 27 -10.84 11.28 5.14
N PHE A 28 -10.93 10.49 6.20
CA PHE A 28 -11.55 10.90 7.47
C PHE A 28 -10.82 12.10 8.09
N LEU A 29 -9.48 12.08 8.14
CA LEU A 29 -8.70 13.20 8.69
C LEU A 29 -8.95 14.49 7.90
N VAL A 30 -8.96 14.43 6.58
CA VAL A 30 -9.22 15.61 5.74
C VAL A 30 -10.66 16.13 5.91
N ALA A 31 -11.62 15.23 6.14
CA ALA A 31 -13.02 15.62 6.32
C ALA A 31 -13.29 16.29 7.69
N PHE A 32 -12.58 15.89 8.74
CA PHE A 32 -12.94 16.27 10.12
C PHE A 32 -11.85 17.04 10.88
N VAL A 33 -10.61 17.12 10.35
CA VAL A 33 -9.50 17.81 11.00
C VAL A 33 -9.10 19.03 10.16
N PRO A 34 -9.40 20.27 10.61
CA PRO A 34 -9.15 21.48 9.82
C PRO A 34 -7.69 21.74 9.44
N SER A 35 -6.74 21.16 10.19
CA SER A 35 -5.30 21.29 9.93
C SER A 35 -4.76 20.29 8.91
N VAL A 36 -5.59 19.41 8.36
CA VAL A 36 -5.19 18.37 7.40
C VAL A 36 -5.70 18.75 6.01
N GLU A 37 -4.79 19.03 5.10
CA GLU A 37 -5.10 19.39 3.72
C GLU A 37 -5.33 18.16 2.82
N LEU A 38 -6.06 18.34 1.72
CA LEU A 38 -6.32 17.31 0.70
C LEU A 38 -5.04 16.74 0.06
N ASN A 39 -3.98 17.54 0.01
CA ASN A 39 -2.68 17.18 -0.57
C ASN A 39 -1.75 16.48 0.44
N ILE A 40 -2.24 16.09 1.63
CA ILE A 40 -1.41 15.46 2.66
C ILE A 40 -0.53 14.35 2.07
N SER A 41 0.78 14.50 2.25
CA SER A 41 1.75 13.53 1.73
C SER A 41 1.69 12.21 2.49
N VAL A 42 2.14 11.12 1.86
CA VAL A 42 2.29 9.81 2.51
C VAL A 42 3.17 9.93 3.76
N GLU A 43 4.24 10.71 3.70
CA GLU A 43 5.10 11.00 4.85
C GLU A 43 4.36 11.65 6.00
N GLN A 44 3.65 12.76 5.74
CA GLN A 44 2.92 13.47 6.78
C GLN A 44 1.81 12.60 7.37
N LEU A 45 1.07 11.86 6.55
CA LEU A 45 0.00 10.97 7.02
C LEU A 45 0.56 9.90 7.96
N ILE A 46 1.60 9.18 7.53
CA ILE A 46 2.18 8.10 8.34
C ILE A 46 2.87 8.67 9.58
N LYS A 47 3.69 9.72 9.44
CA LYS A 47 4.47 10.25 10.56
C LYS A 47 3.59 10.90 11.64
N ASN A 48 2.57 11.66 11.24
CA ASN A 48 1.80 12.48 12.18
C ASN A 48 0.56 11.77 12.70
N HIS A 49 0.00 10.80 11.95
CA HIS A 49 -1.27 10.16 12.31
C HIS A 49 -1.19 8.64 12.42
N ILE A 50 -0.18 8.00 11.84
CA ILE A 50 -0.03 6.53 11.85
C ILE A 50 1.41 6.13 12.18
N TYR A 51 1.99 6.77 13.21
CA TYR A 51 3.41 6.61 13.55
C TYR A 51 3.88 5.15 13.70
N PRO A 52 3.09 4.19 14.24
CA PRO A 52 3.47 2.79 14.28
C PRO A 52 3.76 2.13 12.93
N LEU A 53 3.33 2.72 11.81
CA LEU A 53 3.63 2.26 10.44
C LEU A 53 4.87 2.95 9.84
N TYR A 54 5.49 3.91 10.54
CA TYR A 54 6.63 4.66 10.02
C TYR A 54 7.90 3.82 9.82
N TRP A 55 8.03 2.68 10.51
CA TRP A 55 9.12 1.73 10.27
C TRP A 55 9.14 1.19 8.83
N VAL A 56 8.00 1.21 8.12
CA VAL A 56 7.92 0.81 6.70
C VAL A 56 8.81 1.70 5.84
N LYS A 57 8.97 2.99 6.19
CA LYS A 57 9.92 3.89 5.51
C LYS A 57 11.36 3.41 5.69
N GLN A 58 11.72 2.99 6.90
CA GLN A 58 13.07 2.48 7.17
C GLN A 58 13.36 1.24 6.32
N VAL A 59 12.41 0.30 6.27
CA VAL A 59 12.54 -0.89 5.41
C VAL A 59 12.61 -0.52 3.93
N ALA A 60 11.82 0.46 3.47
CA ALA A 60 11.89 0.94 2.09
C ALA A 60 13.27 1.50 1.72
N ILE A 61 13.92 2.23 2.63
CA ILE A 61 15.29 2.76 2.42
C ILE A 61 16.32 1.63 2.29
N TYR A 62 16.12 0.50 2.96
CA TYR A 62 17.02 -0.65 2.83
C TYR A 62 16.85 -1.42 1.50
N VAL A 63 15.68 -1.36 0.89
CA VAL A 63 15.33 -2.18 -0.29
C VAL A 63 15.40 -1.37 -1.60
N LEU A 64 15.15 -0.06 -1.54
CA LEU A 64 15.03 0.82 -2.71
C LEU A 64 16.03 1.97 -2.67
N PRO A 65 16.42 2.54 -3.83
CA PRO A 65 17.24 3.75 -3.87
C PRO A 65 16.57 4.90 -3.11
N SER A 66 17.35 5.68 -2.37
CA SER A 66 16.86 6.77 -1.52
C SER A 66 15.99 7.77 -2.29
N THR A 67 16.35 8.11 -3.53
CA THR A 67 15.56 9.00 -4.41
C THR A 67 14.15 8.48 -4.66
N VAL A 68 14.00 7.16 -4.85
CA VAL A 68 12.68 6.53 -5.06
C VAL A 68 11.85 6.58 -3.79
N VAL A 69 12.49 6.35 -2.62
CA VAL A 69 11.78 6.40 -1.33
C VAL A 69 11.32 7.82 -1.02
N VAL A 70 12.16 8.84 -1.22
CA VAL A 70 11.77 10.24 -1.02
C VAL A 70 10.59 10.58 -1.92
N TRP A 71 10.70 10.29 -3.22
CA TRP A 71 9.61 10.53 -4.17
C TRP A 71 8.30 9.84 -3.75
N LEU A 72 8.36 8.57 -3.34
CA LEU A 72 7.18 7.79 -2.93
C LEU A 72 6.48 8.42 -1.72
N PHE A 73 7.26 8.89 -0.75
CA PHE A 73 6.74 9.44 0.50
C PHE A 73 6.25 10.88 0.37
N GLU A 74 6.65 11.59 -0.68
CA GLU A 74 6.14 12.92 -1.04
C GLU A 74 4.82 12.88 -1.82
N LEU A 75 4.39 11.70 -2.31
CA LEU A 75 3.13 11.58 -3.05
C LEU A 75 1.90 11.93 -2.18
N PRO A 76 0.82 12.47 -2.79
CA PRO A 76 -0.45 12.68 -2.10
C PRO A 76 -1.03 11.35 -1.61
N ALA A 77 -1.20 11.20 -0.30
CA ALA A 77 -1.62 9.95 0.32
C ALA A 77 -3.01 9.49 -0.18
N LEU A 78 -3.94 10.44 -0.32
CA LEU A 78 -5.31 10.17 -0.77
C LEU A 78 -5.38 9.66 -2.22
N VAL A 79 -4.33 9.83 -3.02
CA VAL A 79 -4.25 9.28 -4.37
C VAL A 79 -3.43 7.99 -4.36
N TYR A 80 -2.29 8.02 -3.67
CA TYR A 80 -1.35 6.92 -3.61
C TYR A 80 -1.99 5.62 -3.08
N PHE A 81 -2.66 5.68 -1.91
CA PHE A 81 -3.22 4.47 -1.31
C PHE A 81 -4.34 3.85 -2.14
N PRO A 82 -5.33 4.59 -2.67
CA PRO A 82 -6.33 4.01 -3.58
C PRO A 82 -5.72 3.36 -4.84
N VAL A 83 -4.73 4.00 -5.46
CA VAL A 83 -4.02 3.40 -6.60
C VAL A 83 -3.30 2.11 -6.19
N ARG A 84 -2.71 2.09 -4.99
CA ARG A 84 -2.05 0.90 -4.43
C ARG A 84 -3.03 -0.24 -4.13
N VAL A 85 -4.22 0.06 -3.63
CA VAL A 85 -5.30 -0.92 -3.42
C VAL A 85 -5.67 -1.57 -4.74
N VAL A 86 -5.99 -0.75 -5.74
CA VAL A 86 -6.42 -1.22 -7.06
C VAL A 86 -5.34 -2.08 -7.71
N SER A 87 -4.10 -1.58 -7.77
CA SER A 87 -2.98 -2.31 -8.35
C SER A 87 -2.68 -3.63 -7.63
N SER A 88 -2.75 -3.66 -6.30
CA SER A 88 -2.54 -4.88 -5.51
C SER A 88 -3.63 -5.93 -5.76
N ILE A 89 -4.89 -5.52 -5.84
CA ILE A 89 -6.00 -6.43 -6.17
C ILE A 89 -5.81 -7.02 -7.58
N PHE A 90 -5.45 -6.18 -8.56
CA PHE A 90 -5.20 -6.63 -9.92
C PHE A 90 -4.03 -7.63 -9.99
N ILE A 91 -2.92 -7.35 -9.29
CA ILE A 91 -1.76 -8.25 -9.24
C ILE A 91 -2.15 -9.57 -8.57
N GLY A 92 -2.81 -9.52 -7.41
CA GLY A 92 -3.25 -10.73 -6.70
C GLY A 92 -4.16 -11.60 -7.56
N TRP A 93 -5.16 -11.00 -8.20
CA TRP A 93 -6.06 -11.69 -9.12
C TRP A 93 -5.32 -12.31 -10.33
N TRP A 94 -4.40 -11.56 -10.93
CA TRP A 94 -3.59 -12.04 -12.04
C TRP A 94 -2.74 -13.26 -11.64
N VAL A 95 -2.11 -13.21 -10.47
CA VAL A 95 -1.30 -14.32 -9.94
C VAL A 95 -2.17 -15.55 -9.66
N LEU A 96 -3.39 -15.37 -9.13
CA LEU A 96 -4.33 -16.49 -8.95
C LEU A 96 -4.70 -17.15 -10.28
N ARG A 97 -4.91 -16.36 -11.34
CA ARG A 97 -5.16 -16.89 -12.69
C ARG A 97 -3.99 -17.71 -13.21
N ILE A 98 -2.75 -17.28 -12.98
CA ILE A 98 -1.56 -18.07 -13.33
C ILE A 98 -1.52 -19.36 -12.53
N ALA A 99 -1.72 -19.29 -11.20
CA ALA A 99 -1.67 -20.45 -10.32
C ALA A 99 -2.71 -21.52 -10.69
N ASN A 100 -3.89 -21.11 -11.19
CA ASN A 100 -4.94 -22.03 -11.61
C ASN A 100 -4.54 -22.87 -12.85
N LYS A 101 -3.69 -22.33 -13.72
CA LYS A 101 -3.19 -23.04 -14.91
C LYS A 101 -2.10 -24.07 -14.60
N ILE A 102 -1.61 -24.14 -13.36
CA ILE A 102 -0.55 -25.08 -12.97
C ILE A 102 -1.20 -26.36 -12.41
N PRO A 103 -0.93 -27.54 -13.02
CA PRO A 103 -1.43 -28.82 -12.53
C PRO A 103 -0.83 -29.15 -11.15
N VAL A 104 -1.62 -29.86 -10.33
CA VAL A 104 -1.17 -30.33 -9.02
C VAL A 104 -0.44 -31.65 -9.25
N THR A 105 0.88 -31.60 -9.42
CA THR A 105 1.75 -32.77 -9.24
C THR A 105 2.02 -32.97 -7.76
#